data_AF-A0AAI9YQI9-F1
#
_entry.id   AF-A0AAI9YQI9-F1
#
_cell.length_a   1.000
_cell.length_b   1.000
_cell.length_c   1.000
_cell.angle_alpha   90.00
_cell.angle_beta   90.00
_cell.angle_gamma   90.00
#
_symmetry.space_group_name_H-M   'P 1'
#
loop_
_entity.id
_entity.type
_entity.pdbx_description
1 polymer ?
#
loop_
_entity_poly.entity_id
_entity_poly.type
_entity_poly.pdbx_seq_one_letter_code
_entity_poly.pdbx_strand_id
1 'polypeptide(L)'
;MHSATYAKGKRYGVLGYLPEPGSREAELWELNRTQSPFLRLPPEIRNKIYRLLLSNMGIHVLHDPKTGSFHCLTLRPGANPWTSVPAAVLGRGLTLLVLVCRQLYHETELIPYRENAWSWATPGLMERYLLTERRMGFAQRRVLREVCVRGIAGFGNCSRRVRGVLGGLEVVWFWEGGNAEQGKRGLGGWVCEVVERGRVEVGVGKPN
;
A
#
# COMPACT_ATOMS: atom_id res chain seq x y z
N MET A 1 -25.63 -8.64 29.47
CA MET A 1 -26.21 -8.58 28.11
C MET A 1 -26.39 -7.12 27.75
N HIS A 2 -25.47 -6.52 26.99
CA HIS A 2 -25.76 -5.26 26.30
C HIS A 2 -25.16 -5.29 24.89
N SER A 3 -26.03 -4.92 23.97
CA SER A 3 -26.02 -5.19 22.55
C SER A 3 -25.05 -4.26 21.83
N ALA A 4 -24.05 -4.83 21.18
CA ALA A 4 -23.37 -4.15 20.09
C ALA A 4 -24.25 -4.33 18.84
N THR A 5 -25.07 -3.33 18.54
CA THR A 5 -25.79 -3.22 17.27
C THR A 5 -24.75 -2.96 16.17
N TYR A 6 -24.21 -4.05 15.63
CA TYR A 6 -23.38 -4.04 14.43
C TYR A 6 -24.26 -3.68 13.21
N ALA A 7 -24.29 -2.40 12.87
CA ALA A 7 -24.93 -1.94 11.65
C ALA A 7 -24.18 -2.48 10.42
N LYS A 8 -24.94 -3.13 9.53
CA LYS A 8 -24.52 -3.56 8.19
C LYS A 8 -23.76 -2.45 7.46
N GLY A 9 -22.59 -2.78 6.89
CA GLY A 9 -22.14 -2.13 5.65
C GLY A 9 -20.92 -1.20 5.70
N LYS A 10 -20.13 -1.16 6.78
CA LYS A 10 -18.88 -0.40 6.80
C LYS A 10 -17.73 -1.24 7.36
N ARG A 11 -17.08 -2.03 6.50
CA ARG A 11 -15.69 -2.48 6.75
C ARG A 11 -14.79 -1.27 6.50
N TYR A 12 -14.82 -0.30 7.41
CA TYR A 12 -13.64 0.52 7.58
C TYR A 12 -12.61 -0.35 8.30
N GLY A 13 -11.33 -0.19 7.95
CA GLY A 13 -10.24 -0.87 8.65
C GLY A 13 -10.32 -0.64 10.16
N VAL A 14 -9.40 -1.23 10.91
CA VAL A 14 -9.22 -1.02 12.35
C VAL A 14 -8.76 0.43 12.61
N LEU A 15 -9.53 1.41 12.15
CA LEU A 15 -9.20 2.81 12.03
C LEU A 15 -9.82 3.54 13.23
N GLY A 16 -8.92 4.08 14.07
CA GLY A 16 -9.17 5.35 14.76
C GLY A 16 -9.58 5.35 16.22
N TYR A 17 -9.77 4.21 16.88
CA TYR A 17 -10.19 4.22 18.28
C TYR A 17 -9.06 3.79 19.20
N LEU A 18 -8.54 4.75 19.98
CA LEU A 18 -7.88 4.43 21.24
C LEU A 18 -8.86 3.57 22.06
N PRO A 19 -8.40 2.49 22.70
CA PRO A 19 -9.29 1.65 23.49
C PRO A 19 -9.95 2.49 24.58
N GLU A 20 -11.25 2.26 24.79
CA GLU A 20 -12.01 3.04 25.79
C GLU A 20 -11.39 2.88 27.18
N PRO A 21 -11.24 3.96 27.96
CA PRO A 21 -10.70 3.86 29.31
C PRO A 21 -11.48 2.84 30.14
N GLY A 22 -10.77 1.90 30.78
CA GLY A 22 -11.38 0.81 31.56
C GLY A 22 -11.86 -0.40 30.74
N SER A 23 -11.69 -0.39 29.41
CA SER A 23 -11.87 -1.60 28.60
C SER A 23 -10.70 -2.58 28.79
N ARG A 24 -10.94 -3.87 28.53
CA ARG A 24 -9.89 -4.90 28.51
C ARG A 24 -8.78 -4.55 27.53
N GLU A 25 -9.11 -3.96 26.39
CA GLU A 25 -8.14 -3.50 25.41
C GLU A 25 -7.26 -2.36 25.92
N ALA A 26 -7.79 -1.46 26.76
CA ALA A 26 -7.02 -0.39 27.37
C ALA A 26 -6.07 -0.93 28.45
N GLU A 27 -6.52 -1.90 29.25
CA GLU A 27 -5.66 -2.60 30.22
C GLU A 27 -4.53 -3.35 29.52
N LEU A 28 -4.84 -4.08 28.44
CA LEU A 28 -3.84 -4.76 27.63
C LEU A 28 -2.87 -3.78 26.96
N TRP A 29 -3.34 -2.61 26.54
CA TRP A 29 -2.50 -1.56 25.99
C TRP A 29 -1.49 -1.05 27.02
N GLU A 30 -1.91 -0.77 28.25
CA GLU A 30 -1.01 -0.32 29.33
C GLU A 30 -0.06 -1.43 29.81
N LEU A 31 -0.54 -2.66 29.89
CA LEU A 31 0.30 -3.83 30.17
C LEU A 31 1.41 -3.98 29.11
N ASN A 32 1.03 -3.86 27.84
CA ASN A 32 1.97 -3.94 26.73
C ASN A 32 3.03 -2.84 26.81
N ARG A 33 2.66 -1.60 27.15
CA ARG A 33 3.60 -0.49 27.31
C ARG A 33 4.62 -0.73 28.44
N THR A 34 4.23 -1.43 29.51
CA THR A 34 5.09 -1.63 30.68
C THR A 34 5.90 -2.93 30.61
N GLN A 35 5.35 -3.99 30.03
CA GLN A 35 5.98 -5.32 30.03
C GLN A 35 6.72 -5.63 28.74
N SER A 36 6.30 -5.11 27.59
CA SER A 36 6.97 -5.41 26.31
C SER A 36 8.30 -4.66 26.21
N PRO A 37 9.44 -5.36 26.06
CA PRO A 37 10.72 -4.71 25.81
C PRO A 37 10.70 -3.80 24.58
N PHE A 38 9.93 -4.18 23.56
CA PHE A 38 9.79 -3.42 22.32
C PHE A 38 8.95 -2.15 22.49
N LEU A 39 7.80 -2.24 23.17
CA LEU A 39 6.90 -1.09 23.35
C LEU A 39 7.38 -0.10 24.42
N ARG A 40 8.36 -0.50 25.24
CA ARG A 40 9.11 0.40 26.14
C ARG A 40 10.14 1.27 25.40
N LEU A 41 10.58 0.88 24.21
CA LEU A 41 11.52 1.68 23.43
C LEU A 41 10.92 3.05 23.09
N PRO A 42 11.70 4.13 23.01
CA PRO A 42 11.19 5.41 22.53
C PRO A 42 10.55 5.29 21.13
N PRO A 43 9.50 6.07 20.81
CA PRO A 43 8.81 6.03 19.52
C PRO A 43 9.76 6.16 18.32
N GLU A 44 10.85 6.93 18.46
CA GLU A 44 11.85 7.14 17.41
C GLU A 44 12.56 5.84 17.04
N ILE A 45 12.88 5.01 18.04
CA ILE A 45 13.53 3.71 17.83
C ILE A 45 12.56 2.73 17.22
N ARG A 46 11.32 2.69 17.70
CA ARG A 46 10.26 1.84 17.11
C ARG A 46 10.04 2.20 15.64
N ASN A 47 9.94 3.48 15.32
CA ASN A 47 9.79 3.97 13.96
C ASN A 47 10.96 3.59 13.04
N LYS A 48 12.21 3.62 13.55
CA LYS A 48 13.37 3.12 12.79
C LYS A 48 13.23 1.63 12.48
N ILE A 49 12.84 0.82 13.46
CA ILE A 49 12.63 -0.62 13.28
C ILE A 49 11.51 -0.88 12.27
N TYR A 50 10.38 -0.18 12.39
CA TYR A 50 9.27 -0.35 11.44
C TYR A 50 9.67 0.03 10.02
N ARG A 51 10.42 1.11 9.82
CA ARG A 51 10.91 1.48 8.48
C ARG A 51 11.78 0.36 7.92
N LEU A 52 12.71 -0.19 8.68
CA LEU A 52 13.55 -1.31 8.21
C LEU A 52 12.73 -2.55 7.79
N LEU A 53 11.60 -2.81 8.44
CA LEU A 53 10.75 -3.97 8.15
C LEU A 53 9.72 -3.72 7.04
N LEU A 54 9.21 -2.50 6.93
CA LEU A 54 7.97 -2.21 6.20
C LEU A 54 8.17 -1.27 5.01
N SER A 55 9.37 -0.74 4.78
CA SER A 55 9.69 0.16 3.66
C SER A 55 10.41 -0.56 2.53
N ASN A 56 10.54 0.14 1.40
CA ASN A 56 11.33 -0.27 0.25
C ASN A 56 10.90 -1.62 -0.33
N MET A 57 9.59 -1.84 -0.41
CA MET A 57 8.97 -3.01 -1.03
C MET A 57 7.97 -2.57 -2.09
N GLY A 58 7.67 -3.48 -3.03
CA GLY A 58 6.56 -3.31 -3.95
C GLY A 58 5.27 -3.88 -3.36
N ILE A 59 4.18 -3.12 -3.35
CA ILE A 59 2.85 -3.62 -2.99
C ILE A 59 2.02 -3.78 -4.27
N HIS A 60 1.67 -5.01 -4.61
CA HIS A 60 0.88 -5.31 -5.80
C HIS A 60 -0.52 -5.78 -5.45
N VAL A 61 -1.54 -5.03 -5.88
CA VAL A 61 -2.95 -5.33 -5.63
C VAL A 61 -3.53 -6.17 -6.76
N LEU A 62 -4.12 -7.29 -6.36
CA LEU A 62 -4.80 -8.26 -7.21
C LEU A 62 -6.28 -8.37 -6.81
N HIS A 63 -7.11 -8.85 -7.73
CA HIS A 63 -8.51 -9.16 -7.48
C HIS A 63 -8.79 -10.58 -7.94
N ASP A 64 -9.36 -11.39 -7.06
CA ASP A 64 -9.82 -12.73 -7.38
C ASP A 64 -11.28 -12.65 -7.89
N PRO A 65 -11.55 -12.93 -9.16
CA PRO A 65 -12.90 -12.88 -9.72
C PRO A 65 -13.83 -13.95 -9.13
N LYS A 66 -13.30 -15.05 -8.58
CA LYS A 66 -14.13 -16.12 -8.01
C LYS A 66 -14.72 -15.72 -6.66
N THR A 67 -13.90 -15.12 -5.82
CA THR A 67 -14.31 -14.68 -4.47
C THR A 67 -14.75 -13.23 -4.41
N GLY A 68 -14.49 -12.44 -5.47
CA GLY A 68 -14.69 -10.99 -5.48
C GLY A 68 -13.76 -10.25 -4.51
N SER A 69 -12.71 -10.91 -4.02
CA SER A 69 -11.85 -10.37 -2.96
C SER A 69 -10.59 -9.72 -3.54
N PHE A 70 -10.12 -8.67 -2.86
CA PHE A 70 -8.84 -8.04 -3.14
C PHE A 70 -7.77 -8.63 -2.24
N HIS A 71 -6.59 -8.88 -2.80
CA HIS A 71 -5.44 -9.30 -2.03
C HIS A 71 -4.20 -8.53 -2.50
N CYS A 72 -3.24 -8.38 -1.59
CA CYS A 72 -1.97 -7.73 -1.87
C CYS A 72 -0.87 -8.78 -1.95
N LEU A 73 0.13 -8.57 -2.79
CA LEU A 73 1.41 -9.25 -2.76
C LEU A 73 2.48 -8.25 -2.36
N THR A 74 3.35 -8.66 -1.45
CA THR A 74 4.57 -7.92 -1.14
C THR A 74 5.67 -8.44 -2.04
N LEU A 75 6.35 -7.54 -2.73
CA LEU A 75 7.40 -7.83 -3.70
C LEU A 75 8.72 -7.27 -3.19
N ARG A 76 9.81 -7.92 -3.59
CA ARG A 76 11.16 -7.40 -3.40
C ARG A 76 11.31 -6.02 -4.07
N PRO A 77 12.13 -5.11 -3.51
CA PRO A 77 12.46 -3.84 -4.15
C PRO A 77 12.97 -4.03 -5.58
N GLY A 78 12.56 -3.14 -6.48
CA GLY A 78 12.87 -3.17 -7.91
C GLY A 78 12.25 -4.33 -8.71
N ALA A 79 11.47 -5.22 -8.08
CA ALA A 79 10.80 -6.30 -8.78
C ALA A 79 9.63 -5.77 -9.62
N ASN A 80 9.52 -6.21 -10.87
CA ASN A 80 8.45 -5.76 -11.74
C ASN A 80 7.15 -6.53 -11.42
N PRO A 81 6.06 -5.86 -11.02
CA PRO A 81 4.86 -6.55 -10.53
C PRO A 81 4.14 -7.40 -11.57
N TRP A 82 4.32 -7.15 -12.87
CA TRP A 82 3.65 -7.89 -13.96
C TRP A 82 4.49 -8.99 -14.61
N THR A 83 5.78 -9.04 -14.30
CA THR A 83 6.72 -10.06 -14.84
C THR A 83 7.46 -10.83 -13.76
N SER A 84 7.26 -10.46 -12.49
CA SER A 84 7.92 -11.11 -11.35
C SER A 84 7.60 -12.59 -11.27
N VAL A 85 8.66 -13.39 -11.16
CA VAL A 85 8.59 -14.80 -10.81
C VAL A 85 8.21 -14.98 -9.32
N PRO A 86 7.71 -16.14 -8.89
CA PRO A 86 7.38 -16.41 -7.49
C PRO A 86 8.50 -16.07 -6.49
N ALA A 87 9.78 -16.18 -6.90
CA ALA A 87 10.93 -15.84 -6.05
C ALA A 87 11.03 -14.36 -5.65
N ALA A 88 10.37 -13.46 -6.37
CA ALA A 88 10.29 -12.03 -6.03
C ALA A 88 9.19 -11.71 -5.02
N VAL A 89 8.28 -12.65 -4.71
CA VAL A 89 7.21 -12.46 -3.74
C VAL A 89 7.74 -12.71 -2.33
N LEU A 90 7.68 -11.69 -1.48
CA LEU A 90 8.04 -11.75 -0.06
C LEU A 90 6.89 -12.25 0.82
N GLY A 91 5.65 -12.03 0.41
CA GLY A 91 4.49 -12.42 1.19
C GLY A 91 3.15 -12.15 0.50
N ARG A 92 2.08 -12.71 1.08
CA ARG A 92 0.70 -12.45 0.70
C ARG A 92 0.06 -11.58 1.78
N GLY A 93 -0.39 -10.40 1.40
CA GLY A 93 -0.98 -9.40 2.28
C GLY A 93 -0.16 -8.12 2.34
N LEU A 94 -0.74 -7.10 2.97
CA LEU A 94 0.04 -5.96 3.45
C LEU A 94 0.77 -6.40 4.71
N THR A 95 2.04 -6.01 4.84
CA THR A 95 2.85 -6.19 6.06
C THR A 95 2.32 -5.26 7.16
N LEU A 96 1.13 -5.53 7.68
CA LEU A 96 0.55 -4.79 8.79
C LEU A 96 0.84 -5.53 10.09
N LEU A 97 1.45 -4.85 11.05
CA LEU A 97 1.66 -5.35 12.42
C LEU A 97 0.35 -5.43 13.24
N VAL A 98 -0.80 -5.35 12.55
CA VAL A 98 -2.16 -5.40 13.13
C VAL A 98 -2.41 -6.68 13.93
N LEU A 99 -1.77 -7.78 13.53
CA LEU A 99 -1.93 -9.08 14.19
C LEU A 99 -1.16 -9.16 15.52
N VAL A 100 -0.22 -8.25 15.77
CA VAL A 100 0.61 -8.27 16.98
C VAL A 100 -0.07 -7.50 18.11
N CYS A 101 -0.30 -6.20 17.93
CA CYS A 101 -1.17 -5.43 18.83
C CYS A 101 -1.69 -4.15 18.17
N ARG A 102 -2.79 -3.60 18.70
CA ARG A 102 -3.43 -2.38 18.19
C ARG A 102 -2.51 -1.16 18.25
N GLN A 103 -1.63 -1.08 19.25
CA GLN A 103 -0.65 0.01 19.38
C GLN A 103 0.30 0.07 18.20
N LEU A 104 0.89 -1.08 17.82
CA LEU A 104 1.78 -1.16 16.67
C LEU A 104 1.08 -0.79 15.37
N TYR A 105 -0.17 -1.20 15.21
CA TYR A 105 -0.97 -0.83 14.05
C TYR A 105 -1.09 0.68 13.90
N HIS A 106 -1.51 1.40 14.94
CA HIS A 106 -1.67 2.85 14.88
C HIS A 106 -0.36 3.58 14.56
N GLU A 107 0.77 3.09 15.07
CA GLU A 107 2.09 3.67 14.79
C GLU A 107 2.56 3.43 13.36
N THR A 108 2.17 2.30 12.77
CA THR A 108 2.68 1.84 11.47
C THR A 108 1.71 1.95 10.31
N GLU A 109 0.45 2.30 10.55
CA GLU A 109 -0.64 2.24 9.57
C GLU A 109 -0.31 2.96 8.26
N LEU A 110 0.41 4.08 8.33
CA LEU A 110 0.73 4.90 7.17
C LEU A 110 2.04 4.48 6.47
N ILE A 111 2.90 3.71 7.14
CA ILE A 111 4.23 3.35 6.61
C ILE A 111 4.12 2.56 5.30
N PRO A 112 3.28 1.51 5.19
CA PRO A 112 3.17 0.75 3.95
C PRO A 112 2.66 1.55 2.76
N TYR A 113 1.97 2.67 2.99
CA TYR A 113 1.46 3.54 1.94
C TYR A 113 2.48 4.59 1.53
N ARG A 114 3.24 5.10 2.51
CA ARG A 114 4.20 6.18 2.30
C ARG A 114 5.53 5.72 1.74
N GLU A 115 6.03 4.58 2.23
CA GLU A 115 7.43 4.16 2.04
C GLU A 115 7.58 3.01 1.03
N ASN A 116 6.52 2.63 0.32
CA ASN A 116 6.50 1.55 -0.66
C ASN A 116 5.87 1.99 -1.97
N ALA A 117 6.30 1.37 -3.08
CA ALA A 117 5.70 1.58 -4.39
C ALA A 117 4.42 0.73 -4.53
N TRP A 118 3.31 1.36 -4.92
CA TRP A 118 2.02 0.68 -5.10
C TRP A 118 1.71 0.39 -6.55
N SER A 119 1.19 -0.79 -6.84
CA SER A 119 0.78 -1.18 -8.19
C SER A 119 -0.49 -2.01 -8.16
N TRP A 120 -1.17 -2.07 -9.30
CA TRP A 120 -2.38 -2.86 -9.49
C TRP A 120 -2.23 -3.75 -10.72
N ALA A 121 -2.92 -4.90 -10.72
CA ALA A 121 -2.92 -5.82 -11.86
C ALA A 121 -3.23 -5.10 -13.18
N THR A 122 -4.21 -4.19 -13.15
CA THR A 122 -4.64 -3.38 -14.29
C THR A 122 -5.01 -1.95 -13.86
N PRO A 123 -4.97 -0.96 -14.78
CA PRO A 123 -5.49 0.39 -14.53
C PRO A 123 -6.96 0.40 -14.06
N GLY A 124 -7.83 -0.40 -14.68
CA GLY A 124 -9.24 -0.50 -14.27
C GLY A 124 -9.41 -1.04 -12.85
N LEU A 125 -8.53 -1.95 -12.42
CA LEU A 125 -8.52 -2.43 -11.03
C LEU A 125 -8.12 -1.32 -10.05
N MET A 126 -7.13 -0.51 -10.41
CA MET A 126 -6.72 0.67 -9.61
C MET A 126 -7.89 1.64 -9.44
N GLU A 127 -8.59 1.99 -10.52
CA GLU A 127 -9.75 2.89 -10.46
C GLU A 127 -10.86 2.30 -9.59
N ARG A 128 -11.21 1.03 -9.79
CA ARG A 128 -12.20 0.33 -8.96
C ARG A 128 -11.79 0.33 -7.48
N TYR A 129 -10.53 0.04 -7.18
CA TYR A 129 -10.02 -0.04 -5.81
C TYR A 129 -10.05 1.32 -5.10
N LEU A 130 -9.62 2.39 -5.78
CA LEU A 130 -9.47 3.72 -5.18
C LEU A 130 -10.76 4.54 -5.21
N LEU A 131 -11.52 4.49 -6.30
CA LEU A 131 -12.65 5.39 -6.54
C LEU A 131 -14.00 4.72 -6.25
N THR A 132 -14.23 3.54 -6.81
CA THR A 132 -15.52 2.84 -6.72
C THR A 132 -15.70 2.18 -5.36
N GLU A 133 -14.74 1.36 -4.94
CA GLU A 133 -14.81 0.61 -3.69
C GLU A 133 -14.13 1.29 -2.51
N ARG A 134 -13.35 2.36 -2.78
CA ARG A 134 -12.70 3.20 -1.74
C ARG A 134 -11.97 2.38 -0.68
N ARG A 135 -11.22 1.37 -1.12
CA ARG A 135 -10.52 0.41 -0.24
C ARG A 135 -9.34 1.04 0.50
N MET A 136 -8.83 2.17 0.01
CA MET A 136 -7.79 2.96 0.65
C MET A 136 -8.39 4.19 1.33
N GLY A 137 -8.10 4.34 2.63
CA GLY A 137 -8.57 5.46 3.45
C GLY A 137 -8.05 6.81 2.98
N PHE A 138 -8.63 7.90 3.49
CA PHE A 138 -8.20 9.26 3.13
C PHE A 138 -6.75 9.55 3.57
N ALA A 139 -6.39 9.25 4.82
CA ALA A 139 -5.04 9.47 5.33
C ALA A 139 -3.99 8.65 4.54
N GLN A 140 -4.30 7.39 4.25
CA GLN A 140 -3.47 6.48 3.45
C GLN A 140 -3.21 7.03 2.04
N ARG A 141 -4.26 7.52 1.35
CA ARG A 141 -4.12 8.12 0.02
C ARG A 141 -3.31 9.42 0.01
N ARG A 142 -3.35 10.19 1.10
CA ARG A 142 -2.59 11.44 1.23
C ARG A 142 -1.11 11.25 1.47
N VAL A 143 -0.70 10.10 1.98
CA VAL A 143 0.73 9.79 2.21
C VAL A 143 1.33 8.95 1.09
N LEU A 144 0.52 8.43 0.17
CA LEU A 144 0.99 7.58 -0.91
C LEU A 144 1.76 8.41 -1.94
N ARG A 145 3.06 8.12 -2.08
CA ARG A 145 4.01 8.89 -2.89
C ARG A 145 4.29 8.29 -4.27
N GLU A 146 4.30 6.97 -4.36
CA GLU A 146 4.80 6.29 -5.54
C GLU A 146 3.82 5.23 -6.04
N VAL A 147 3.47 5.33 -7.32
CA VAL A 147 2.62 4.36 -8.00
C VAL A 147 3.29 3.81 -9.25
N CYS A 148 3.23 2.50 -9.46
CA CYS A 148 3.57 1.85 -10.70
C CYS A 148 2.31 1.42 -11.45
N VAL A 149 2.26 1.75 -12.74
CA VAL A 149 1.13 1.48 -13.62
C VAL A 149 1.61 0.73 -14.86
N ARG A 150 0.82 -0.25 -15.29
CA ARG A 150 1.07 -0.95 -16.55
C ARG A 150 0.54 -0.13 -17.70
N GLY A 151 1.35 0.03 -18.75
CA GLY A 151 0.97 0.69 -19.99
C GLY A 151 1.81 1.93 -20.27
N ILE A 152 1.43 2.63 -21.33
CA ILE A 152 2.17 3.75 -21.89
C ILE A 152 1.80 5.05 -21.15
N ALA A 153 2.80 5.88 -20.87
CA ALA A 153 2.60 7.21 -20.29
C ALA A 153 1.67 8.05 -21.18
N GLY A 154 0.82 8.89 -20.60
CA GLY A 154 -0.16 9.71 -21.36
C GLY A 154 -1.40 8.98 -21.93
N PHE A 155 -1.47 7.64 -21.93
CA PHE A 155 -2.62 6.87 -22.45
C PHE A 155 -3.74 6.61 -21.42
N GLY A 156 -3.93 7.52 -20.45
CA GLY A 156 -5.02 7.41 -19.47
C GLY A 156 -4.87 6.30 -18.42
N ASN A 157 -3.76 5.55 -18.42
CA ASN A 157 -3.51 4.46 -17.47
C ASN A 157 -3.47 4.90 -15.99
N CYS A 158 -3.22 6.20 -15.75
CA CYS A 158 -3.41 6.86 -14.45
C CYS A 158 -4.22 8.14 -14.65
N SER A 159 -5.55 8.01 -14.62
CA SER A 159 -6.48 9.10 -14.94
C SER A 159 -6.35 10.30 -13.99
N ARG A 160 -6.75 11.49 -14.45
CA ARG A 160 -6.75 12.71 -13.62
C ARG A 160 -7.57 12.53 -12.34
N ARG A 161 -8.63 11.70 -12.38
CA ARG A 161 -9.45 11.37 -11.21
C ARG A 161 -8.67 10.55 -10.18
N VAL A 162 -7.90 9.55 -10.63
CA VAL A 162 -7.03 8.76 -9.74
C VAL A 162 -5.96 9.64 -9.12
N ARG A 163 -5.27 10.47 -9.91
CA ARG A 163 -4.27 11.42 -9.38
C ARG A 163 -4.88 12.39 -8.38
N GLY A 164 -6.09 12.88 -8.65
CA GLY A 164 -6.80 13.80 -7.76
C GLY A 164 -7.16 13.22 -6.39
N VAL A 165 -7.31 11.89 -6.27
CA VAL A 165 -7.54 11.26 -4.96
C VAL A 165 -6.26 10.87 -4.22
N LEU A 166 -5.13 10.79 -4.93
CA LEU A 166 -3.81 10.50 -4.37
C LEU A 166 -3.06 11.81 -4.07
N GLY A 167 -3.52 12.55 -3.06
CA GLY A 167 -3.03 13.90 -2.76
C GLY A 167 -1.56 13.99 -2.32
N GLY A 168 -0.88 12.87 -2.08
CA GLY A 168 0.55 12.80 -1.76
C GLY A 168 1.42 12.25 -2.88
N LEU A 169 0.86 12.02 -4.07
CA LEU A 169 1.55 11.37 -5.18
C LEU A 169 2.69 12.26 -5.69
N GLU A 170 3.91 11.73 -5.61
CA GLU A 170 5.15 12.39 -6.04
C GLU A 170 5.62 11.82 -7.39
N VAL A 171 5.48 10.50 -7.62
CA VAL A 171 5.97 9.84 -8.84
C VAL A 171 4.99 8.77 -9.34
N VAL A 172 4.80 8.73 -10.67
CA VAL A 172 4.13 7.62 -11.36
C VAL A 172 5.10 6.94 -12.32
N TRP A 173 5.32 5.66 -12.12
CA TRP A 173 6.11 4.81 -13.01
C TRP A 173 5.20 4.07 -13.98
N PHE A 174 5.52 4.14 -15.26
CA PHE A 174 4.86 3.43 -16.34
C PHE A 174 5.77 2.32 -16.82
N TRP A 175 5.26 1.09 -16.83
CA TRP A 175 5.95 -0.03 -17.46
C TRP A 175 5.46 -0.21 -18.88
N GLU A 176 6.34 0.12 -19.82
CA GLU A 176 6.16 -0.04 -21.25
C GLU A 176 6.87 -1.33 -21.68
N GLY A 177 6.26 -2.47 -21.37
CA GLY A 177 6.80 -3.78 -21.75
C GLY A 177 5.70 -4.73 -22.25
N GLY A 178 6.00 -5.44 -23.33
CA GLY A 178 5.10 -6.40 -23.96
C GLY A 178 4.83 -7.64 -23.08
N ASN A 179 3.73 -8.34 -23.37
CA ASN A 179 3.42 -9.64 -22.75
C ASN A 179 4.59 -10.60 -22.96
N ALA A 180 5.07 -11.24 -21.89
CA ALA A 180 6.04 -12.33 -21.96
C ALA A 180 5.57 -13.54 -22.79
N GLU A 181 4.27 -13.59 -23.16
CA GLU A 181 3.68 -14.65 -23.99
C GLU A 181 3.99 -14.55 -25.50
N GLN A 182 4.52 -13.42 -25.99
CA GLN A 182 4.99 -13.32 -27.37
C GLN A 182 6.50 -13.18 -27.33
N GLY A 183 7.22 -14.21 -27.79
CA GLY A 183 8.69 -14.38 -27.73
C GLY A 183 9.56 -13.32 -28.43
N LYS A 184 9.09 -12.08 -28.58
CA LYS A 184 9.94 -10.93 -28.87
C LYS A 184 10.45 -10.38 -27.54
N ARG A 185 11.77 -10.49 -27.33
CA ARG A 185 12.53 -9.76 -26.30
C ARG A 185 12.48 -8.26 -26.60
N GLY A 186 11.31 -7.64 -26.48
CA GLY A 186 11.21 -6.20 -26.37
C GLY A 186 11.74 -5.83 -24.99
N LEU A 187 12.79 -5.02 -24.96
CA LEU A 187 13.33 -4.42 -23.74
C LEU A 187 12.22 -3.57 -23.12
N GLY A 188 11.45 -4.16 -22.20
CA GLY A 188 10.47 -3.40 -21.42
C GLY A 188 11.20 -2.34 -20.60
N GLY A 189 10.71 -1.11 -20.66
CA GLY A 189 11.31 0.03 -20.00
C GLY A 189 10.39 0.59 -18.92
N TRP A 190 11.00 1.11 -17.85
CA TRP A 190 10.31 1.99 -16.92
C TRP A 190 10.47 3.43 -17.39
N VAL A 191 9.34 4.12 -17.47
CA VAL A 191 9.25 5.55 -17.77
C VAL A 191 8.60 6.21 -16.56
N CYS A 192 9.20 7.24 -15.97
CA CYS A 192 8.54 7.97 -14.89
C CYS A 192 7.90 9.27 -15.36
N GLU A 193 6.81 9.65 -14.69
CA GLU A 193 6.30 11.00 -14.63
C GLU A 193 6.44 11.51 -13.19
N VAL A 194 7.28 12.52 -12.99
CA VAL A 194 7.34 13.25 -11.71
C VAL A 194 6.13 14.18 -11.62
N VAL A 195 5.43 14.16 -10.48
CA VAL A 195 4.15 14.88 -10.27
C VAL A 195 4.36 16.25 -9.59
N GLU A 196 5.62 16.65 -9.34
CA GLU A 196 5.92 17.98 -8.77
C GLU A 196 5.63 19.13 -9.77
N ARG A 197 4.70 20.01 -9.37
CA ARG A 197 4.51 21.35 -9.95
C ARG A 197 4.37 21.44 -11.47
N GLY A 198 3.67 20.48 -12.09
CA GLY A 198 3.29 20.59 -13.51
C GLY A 198 4.46 20.44 -14.49
N ARG A 199 5.62 19.92 -14.05
CA ARG A 199 6.71 19.50 -14.93
C ARG A 199 6.76 17.97 -14.97
N VAL A 200 6.47 17.40 -16.14
CA VAL A 200 6.71 15.99 -16.42
C VAL A 200 8.17 15.86 -16.84
N GLU A 201 9.05 15.55 -15.90
CA GLU A 201 10.39 15.09 -16.25
C GLU A 201 10.34 13.59 -16.50
N VAL A 202 10.64 13.20 -17.75
CA VAL A 202 10.70 11.81 -18.18
C VAL A 202 12.08 11.27 -17.84
N GLY A 203 12.15 10.46 -16.78
CA GLY A 203 13.37 9.77 -16.37
C GLY A 203 13.35 8.28 -16.75
N VAL A 204 14.52 7.74 -17.08
CA VAL A 204 14.74 6.29 -17.17
C VAL A 204 15.28 5.82 -15.82
N GLY A 205 14.56 4.95 -15.13
CA GLY A 205 14.91 4.49 -13.78
C GLY A 205 14.25 3.17 -13.42
N LYS A 206 14.20 2.83 -12.14
CA LYS A 206 13.36 1.74 -11.62
C LYS A 206 12.62 2.28 -10.39
N PRO A 207 11.36 1.86 -10.16
CA PRO A 207 10.73 2.07 -8.86
C PRO A 207 11.59 1.42 -7.77
N ASN A 208 11.52 1.99 -6.57
CA ASN A 208 12.30 1.61 -5.38
C ASN A 208 12.51 0.08 -5.22
#